data_AF-A0AA40CU87-F1
#
_entry.id   AF-A0AA40CU87-F1
#
_cell.length_a   1.000
_cell.length_b   1.000
_cell.length_c   1.000
_cell.angle_alpha   90.00
_cell.angle_beta   90.00
_cell.angle_gamma   90.00
#
_symmetry.space_group_name_H-M   'P 1'
#
loop_
_entity.id
_entity.type
_entity.pdbx_description
1 polymer ?
#
loop_
_entity_poly.entity_id
_entity_poly.type
_entity_poly.pdbx_seq_one_letter_code
_entity_poly.pdbx_strand_id
1 'polypeptide(L)'
;MATKTLESAFERISINNENENIAGHHASHKAKGSLSTAVNLAGLGANNNGSRVKLPLQRLQQPNAPKAYSSNTIAKITLPSQTAQRERTDSRPSDELHHRSSDSALYKQPSAPRQFNLNMFEIGKPLGKGKFGRVYLAKERQSGFVCALKVLHKSELQQGKVEKQVRREIEIQSNLAHPNILRLFGHFHDSKRIFLILEFAGKGELYKHLRKEQRFPEWKAAQYIAQMAGALKYLHKKNIMHRDIKPENILVGIHGEIKISDFGWSVHAPNKRRNTMCGTLDYLPPEMIKPGSSENYYNEKVDLWSLGVLTYEFLVGEAPFEDTPVMTQRRIARAEMTIPSFVSPEARDLIKKLLVLDPEKRLPLEDVEKHPWIIKHCVKGERSYIRTSGSSKSRTSEKSDA
;
A
#
# COMPACT_ATOMS: atom_id res chain seq x y z
N MET A 1 8.55 42.28 -1.74
CA MET A 1 9.75 41.41 -1.72
C MET A 1 9.56 40.27 -0.71
N ALA A 2 8.76 39.24 -1.02
CA ALA A 2 8.40 38.19 -0.04
C ALA A 2 8.55 36.75 -0.56
N THR A 3 9.02 36.55 -1.80
CA THR A 3 9.15 35.23 -2.44
C THR A 3 10.52 34.59 -2.24
N LYS A 4 11.59 35.40 -2.09
CA LYS A 4 12.99 34.92 -1.98
C LYS A 4 13.33 34.19 -0.66
N THR A 5 12.49 34.27 0.37
CA THR A 5 12.76 33.66 1.69
C THR A 5 12.26 32.21 1.82
N LEU A 6 11.35 31.77 0.94
CA LEU A 6 10.82 30.40 0.96
C LEU A 6 11.74 29.41 0.22
N GLU A 7 12.25 29.78 -0.95
CA GLU A 7 13.21 28.97 -1.72
C GLU A 7 14.45 28.66 -0.87
N SER A 8 15.05 29.69 -0.23
CA SER A 8 16.19 29.53 0.69
C SER A 8 15.92 28.66 1.94
N ALA A 9 14.65 28.51 2.34
CA ALA A 9 14.26 27.61 3.44
C ALA A 9 14.10 26.16 2.95
N PHE A 10 13.72 25.95 1.70
CA PHE A 10 13.58 24.62 1.07
C PHE A 10 14.86 24.11 0.40
N GLU A 11 15.83 24.99 0.08
CA GLU A 11 17.18 24.62 -0.37
C GLU A 11 17.91 23.81 0.70
N ARG A 12 17.80 24.18 1.99
CA ARG A 12 18.38 23.43 3.12
C ARG A 12 17.81 22.02 3.32
N ILE A 13 16.71 21.68 2.62
CA ILE A 13 16.05 20.36 2.63
C ILE A 13 16.21 19.66 1.27
N SER A 14 16.74 20.35 0.25
CA SER A 14 16.94 19.80 -1.09
C SER A 14 18.39 19.33 -1.25
N ILE A 15 18.56 18.04 -1.57
CA ILE A 15 19.86 17.50 -1.98
C ILE A 15 20.22 18.08 -3.36
N ASN A 16 21.44 18.62 -3.50
CA ASN A 16 21.95 19.08 -4.78
C ASN A 16 21.95 17.94 -5.81
N ASN A 17 21.26 18.15 -6.94
CA ASN A 17 21.53 17.40 -8.16
C ASN A 17 22.71 18.09 -8.86
N GLU A 18 23.94 17.75 -8.48
CA GLU A 18 25.11 18.08 -9.28
C GLU A 18 25.04 17.28 -10.59
N ASN A 19 24.83 18.00 -11.69
CA ASN A 19 24.73 17.43 -13.02
C ASN A 19 25.44 18.38 -14.00
N GLU A 20 26.76 18.51 -13.83
CA GLU A 20 27.62 19.21 -14.78
C GLU A 20 28.05 18.31 -15.93
N ASN A 21 28.23 18.93 -17.10
CA ASN A 21 28.53 18.24 -18.34
C ASN A 21 29.96 17.70 -18.37
N ILE A 22 30.12 16.42 -18.72
CA ILE A 22 31.32 15.94 -19.39
C ILE A 22 30.89 15.36 -20.74
N ALA A 23 31.36 15.99 -21.82
CA ALA A 23 31.08 15.57 -23.18
C ALA A 23 32.03 14.45 -23.64
N GLY A 24 31.51 13.54 -24.48
CA GLY A 24 32.33 12.72 -25.37
C GLY A 24 32.76 11.34 -24.85
N HIS A 25 31.94 10.32 -25.10
CA HIS A 25 32.29 9.29 -26.11
C HIS A 25 31.09 8.37 -26.42
N HIS A 26 30.96 7.99 -27.70
CA HIS A 26 29.91 7.08 -28.17
C HIS A 26 30.14 5.63 -27.74
N ALA A 27 29.15 5.01 -27.11
CA ALA A 27 28.94 3.56 -27.15
C ALA A 27 27.44 3.25 -27.22
N SER A 28 27.02 2.50 -28.24
CA SER A 28 25.60 2.19 -28.50
C SER A 28 25.15 0.99 -27.67
N HIS A 29 24.29 1.22 -26.66
CA HIS A 29 23.51 0.16 -26.03
C HIS A 29 22.01 0.50 -26.05
N LYS A 30 21.22 -0.34 -26.73
CA LYS A 30 19.76 -0.21 -26.81
C LYS A 30 19.12 -0.48 -25.45
N ALA A 31 18.56 0.55 -24.83
CA ALA A 31 17.68 0.38 -23.67
C ALA A 31 16.36 -0.30 -24.11
N LYS A 32 16.01 -1.43 -23.49
CA LYS A 32 14.64 -1.95 -23.52
C LYS A 32 13.83 -1.22 -22.45
N GLY A 33 12.80 -0.48 -22.86
CA GLY A 33 11.85 0.11 -21.91
C GLY A 33 10.99 -0.97 -21.26
N SER A 34 10.96 -1.01 -19.93
CA SER A 34 10.05 -1.90 -19.20
C SER A 34 8.62 -1.36 -19.29
N LEU A 35 7.71 -2.16 -19.86
CA LEU A 35 6.28 -1.89 -19.92
C LEU A 35 5.57 -2.65 -18.80
N SER A 36 5.59 -2.08 -17.59
CA SER A 36 4.85 -2.58 -16.43
C SER A 36 3.35 -2.59 -16.74
N THR A 37 2.84 -3.73 -17.21
CA THR A 37 1.48 -3.83 -17.74
C THR A 37 0.49 -4.04 -16.59
N ALA A 38 -0.15 -2.95 -16.16
CA ALA A 38 -1.25 -3.00 -15.19
C ALA A 38 -2.49 -3.65 -15.84
N VAL A 39 -2.60 -4.97 -15.72
CA VAL A 39 -3.72 -5.75 -16.30
C VAL A 39 -5.01 -5.46 -15.54
N ASN A 40 -6.04 -5.02 -16.26
CA ASN A 40 -7.38 -4.79 -15.72
C ASN A 40 -8.39 -5.65 -16.51
N LEU A 41 -8.41 -6.96 -16.25
CA LEU A 41 -9.19 -7.92 -17.03
C LEU A 41 -10.65 -8.00 -16.57
N ALA A 42 -11.45 -7.03 -16.99
CA ALA A 42 -12.91 -6.99 -16.79
C ALA A 42 -13.61 -6.80 -18.15
N GLY A 43 -13.75 -7.89 -18.91
CA GLY A 43 -14.47 -7.86 -20.19
C GLY A 43 -14.07 -8.93 -21.21
N LEU A 44 -14.31 -10.21 -20.90
CA LEU A 44 -14.40 -11.28 -21.92
C LEU A 44 -15.61 -12.15 -21.61
N GLY A 45 -16.78 -11.70 -22.06
CA GLY A 45 -18.03 -12.44 -22.01
C GLY A 45 -18.69 -12.44 -23.39
N ALA A 46 -19.08 -13.62 -23.86
CA ALA A 46 -19.91 -13.88 -25.02
C ALA A 46 -19.45 -13.30 -26.38
N ASN A 47 -18.74 -14.11 -27.16
CA ASN A 47 -19.09 -14.29 -28.56
C ASN A 47 -18.55 -15.63 -29.09
N ASN A 48 -19.44 -16.58 -29.38
CA ASN A 48 -19.17 -17.62 -30.36
C ASN A 48 -20.49 -18.20 -30.89
N ASN A 49 -20.65 -18.21 -32.21
CA ASN A 49 -21.88 -18.60 -32.87
C ASN A 49 -21.57 -19.70 -33.89
N GLY A 50 -22.31 -20.82 -33.83
CA GLY A 50 -22.43 -21.81 -34.90
C GLY A 50 -21.21 -22.67 -35.26
N SER A 51 -21.26 -23.94 -34.89
CA SER A 51 -21.23 -25.05 -35.86
C SER A 51 -21.68 -26.36 -35.22
N ARG A 52 -22.55 -27.11 -35.91
CA ARG A 52 -23.14 -28.38 -35.45
C ARG A 52 -22.32 -29.57 -35.93
N VAL A 53 -22.15 -30.59 -35.09
CA VAL A 53 -22.18 -32.00 -35.50
C VAL A 53 -23.03 -32.78 -34.49
N LYS A 54 -23.94 -33.64 -34.97
CA LYS A 54 -24.73 -34.59 -34.17
C LYS A 54 -24.16 -36.01 -34.35
N LEU A 55 -24.35 -36.90 -33.36
CA LEU A 55 -24.72 -38.34 -33.45
C LEU A 55 -24.78 -38.96 -32.00
N PRO A 56 -25.34 -40.17 -31.74
CA PRO A 56 -26.50 -40.24 -30.83
C PRO A 56 -26.46 -41.27 -29.66
N LEU A 57 -27.47 -41.12 -28.77
CA LEU A 57 -28.16 -42.12 -27.91
C LEU A 57 -27.39 -43.20 -27.11
N GLN A 58 -27.63 -43.24 -25.78
CA GLN A 58 -28.33 -44.39 -25.16
C GLN A 58 -29.02 -44.06 -23.81
N ARG A 59 -30.06 -44.83 -23.45
CA ARG A 59 -30.88 -44.71 -22.21
C ARG A 59 -30.50 -45.81 -21.19
N LEU A 60 -30.72 -45.54 -19.89
CA LEU A 60 -31.21 -46.45 -18.83
C LEU A 60 -31.58 -45.56 -17.61
N GLN A 61 -32.86 -45.31 -17.31
CA GLN A 61 -33.80 -46.06 -16.44
C GLN A 61 -33.64 -45.83 -14.91
N GLN A 62 -34.74 -45.42 -14.27
CA GLN A 62 -34.99 -45.37 -12.81
C GLN A 62 -35.86 -46.56 -12.38
N PRO A 63 -35.94 -46.87 -11.07
CA PRO A 63 -37.24 -46.80 -10.34
C PRO A 63 -37.06 -46.30 -8.86
N ASN A 64 -38.06 -46.02 -8.00
CA ASN A 64 -39.53 -45.89 -8.09
C ASN A 64 -40.10 -44.92 -7.00
N ALA A 65 -41.43 -44.67 -6.99
CA ALA A 65 -42.19 -43.67 -6.20
C ALA A 65 -42.64 -44.17 -4.77
N PRO A 66 -43.59 -43.55 -3.96
CA PRO A 66 -44.78 -42.74 -4.30
C PRO A 66 -45.08 -41.47 -3.42
N LYS A 67 -46.34 -40.97 -3.47
CA LYS A 67 -46.82 -39.58 -3.20
C LYS A 67 -47.79 -39.45 -2.00
N ALA A 68 -48.00 -38.21 -1.52
CA ALA A 68 -49.33 -37.68 -1.10
C ALA A 68 -49.36 -36.12 -1.03
N TYR A 69 -50.54 -35.51 -1.19
CA TYR A 69 -50.80 -34.05 -1.21
C TYR A 69 -51.28 -33.54 0.18
N SER A 70 -51.15 -32.26 0.55
CA SER A 70 -52.14 -31.20 0.25
C SER A 70 -51.73 -29.78 0.73
N SER A 71 -52.60 -28.79 0.47
CA SER A 71 -52.36 -27.33 0.34
C SER A 71 -52.35 -26.48 1.62
N ASN A 72 -51.66 -25.31 1.58
CA ASN A 72 -52.29 -23.96 1.70
C ASN A 72 -51.28 -22.80 1.51
N THR A 73 -51.77 -21.54 1.50
CA THR A 73 -51.25 -20.41 0.70
C THR A 73 -51.19 -19.07 1.48
N ILE A 74 -50.54 -18.03 0.91
CA ILE A 74 -50.64 -16.57 1.24
C ILE A 74 -49.87 -16.10 2.52
N ALA A 75 -49.24 -14.91 2.63
CA ALA A 75 -48.63 -13.94 1.68
C ALA A 75 -47.72 -12.91 2.44
N LYS A 76 -47.03 -12.02 1.70
CA LYS A 76 -46.26 -10.86 2.22
C LYS A 76 -47.18 -9.72 2.70
N ILE A 77 -46.66 -8.76 3.50
CA ILE A 77 -46.74 -7.29 3.24
C ILE A 77 -45.89 -6.43 4.22
N THR A 78 -45.56 -5.21 3.76
CA THR A 78 -44.69 -4.15 4.31
C THR A 78 -45.39 -3.23 5.35
N LEU A 79 -44.65 -2.45 6.16
CA LEU A 79 -45.17 -1.34 7.00
C LEU A 79 -44.50 0.03 6.69
N PRO A 80 -45.25 1.17 6.74
CA PRO A 80 -44.71 2.53 6.66
C PRO A 80 -45.13 3.52 7.78
N SER A 81 -44.33 4.59 7.90
CA SER A 81 -44.57 6.03 8.22
C SER A 81 -45.78 6.60 9.03
N GLN A 82 -45.42 7.34 10.10
CA GLN A 82 -45.78 8.73 10.50
C GLN A 82 -47.20 9.25 10.91
N THR A 83 -47.18 10.09 11.98
CA THR A 83 -47.95 11.33 12.30
C THR A 83 -49.39 11.36 12.89
N ALA A 84 -49.45 11.68 14.20
CA ALA A 84 -50.07 12.85 14.86
C ALA A 84 -51.61 13.10 14.94
N GLN A 85 -52.12 13.16 16.19
CA GLN A 85 -53.01 14.18 16.83
C GLN A 85 -53.50 13.62 18.20
N ARG A 86 -53.99 14.34 19.22
CA ARG A 86 -53.76 15.65 19.89
C ARG A 86 -54.94 15.84 20.85
N GLU A 87 -54.74 15.93 22.17
CA GLU A 87 -55.73 16.52 23.09
C GLU A 87 -55.05 17.15 24.32
N ARG A 88 -55.77 17.98 25.08
CA ARG A 88 -55.24 18.92 26.11
C ARG A 88 -55.92 18.73 27.48
N THR A 89 -55.24 19.13 28.55
CA THR A 89 -55.81 19.94 29.66
C THR A 89 -54.68 20.57 30.50
N ASP A 90 -55.01 21.62 31.26
CA ASP A 90 -54.07 22.60 31.83
C ASP A 90 -53.53 22.27 33.23
N SER A 91 -52.36 22.83 33.59
CA SER A 91 -52.17 23.79 34.72
C SER A 91 -50.73 23.89 35.26
N ARG A 92 -50.38 25.10 35.74
CA ARG A 92 -49.20 25.58 36.49
C ARG A 92 -49.71 26.76 37.37
N PRO A 93 -48.99 27.27 38.39
CA PRO A 93 -47.55 27.18 38.71
C PRO A 93 -47.33 26.43 40.06
N SER A 94 -46.35 26.65 40.96
CA SER A 94 -45.22 27.61 41.09
C SER A 94 -44.07 27.08 41.99
N ASP A 95 -43.05 27.94 42.14
CA ASP A 95 -42.19 28.17 43.32
C ASP A 95 -40.88 27.40 43.62
N GLU A 96 -39.93 28.28 43.99
CA GLU A 96 -38.74 28.21 44.84
C GLU A 96 -37.37 27.62 44.41
N LEU A 97 -36.38 28.46 44.72
CA LEU A 97 -34.95 28.37 44.47
C LEU A 97 -34.26 27.39 45.42
N HIS A 98 -33.25 26.67 44.93
CA HIS A 98 -32.09 26.37 45.77
C HIS A 98 -30.77 26.41 44.99
N HIS A 99 -29.83 27.22 45.49
CA HIS A 99 -28.44 27.20 45.07
C HIS A 99 -27.80 25.82 45.32
N ARG A 100 -27.23 25.23 44.26
CA ARG A 100 -26.02 24.40 44.39
C ARG A 100 -25.02 24.75 43.29
N SER A 101 -24.00 25.49 43.69
CA SER A 101 -22.71 25.53 43.01
C SER A 101 -22.18 24.10 42.90
N SER A 102 -22.14 23.58 41.68
CA SER A 102 -21.33 22.40 41.35
C SER A 102 -20.19 22.88 40.48
N ASP A 103 -18.96 22.58 40.91
CA ASP A 103 -17.76 22.87 40.11
C ASP A 103 -17.91 22.23 38.74
N SER A 104 -17.93 23.08 37.70
CA SER A 104 -17.90 22.64 36.32
C SER A 104 -16.52 22.09 36.01
N ALA A 105 -16.30 20.83 36.39
CA ALA A 105 -15.16 20.05 35.93
C ALA A 105 -15.11 20.17 34.40
N LEU A 106 -14.00 20.70 33.89
CA LEU A 106 -13.77 21.01 32.48
C LEU A 106 -13.69 19.74 31.63
N TYR A 107 -14.83 19.09 31.42
CA TYR A 107 -15.03 18.13 30.36
C TYR A 107 -14.90 18.88 29.03
N LYS A 108 -13.67 18.94 28.51
CA LYS A 108 -13.42 19.29 27.11
C LYS A 108 -14.19 18.29 26.26
N GLN A 109 -15.37 18.72 25.81
CA GLN A 109 -16.15 18.03 24.79
C GLN A 109 -15.20 17.69 23.64
N PRO A 110 -15.23 16.45 23.11
CA PRO A 110 -14.35 16.06 22.02
C PRO A 110 -14.56 17.04 20.86
N SER A 111 -13.52 17.82 20.56
CA SER A 111 -13.58 18.86 19.54
C SER A 111 -14.05 18.26 18.22
N ALA A 112 -15.05 18.89 17.58
CA ALA A 112 -15.59 18.44 16.31
C ALA A 112 -14.46 18.12 15.31
N PRO A 113 -14.60 17.06 14.49
CA PRO A 113 -13.53 16.61 13.60
C PRO A 113 -13.05 17.76 12.71
N ARG A 114 -11.74 18.02 12.73
CA ARG A 114 -11.13 19.20 12.12
C ARG A 114 -11.43 19.25 10.62
N GLN A 115 -12.27 20.21 10.22
CA GLN A 115 -12.70 20.34 8.84
C GLN A 115 -11.62 21.03 8.00
N PHE A 116 -10.87 20.23 7.25
CA PHE A 116 -9.82 20.73 6.36
C PHE A 116 -10.39 21.38 5.11
N ASN A 117 -9.69 22.42 4.61
CA ASN A 117 -9.94 23.04 3.32
C ASN A 117 -8.62 23.49 2.68
N LEU A 118 -8.63 23.79 1.37
CA LEU A 118 -7.40 24.07 0.62
C LEU A 118 -6.66 25.34 1.10
N ASN A 119 -7.38 26.34 1.61
CA ASN A 119 -6.78 27.61 2.03
C ASN A 119 -5.90 27.45 3.28
N MET A 120 -6.11 26.40 4.07
CA MET A 120 -5.26 26.03 5.22
C MET A 120 -3.84 25.59 4.82
N PHE A 121 -3.60 25.35 3.53
CA PHE A 121 -2.32 24.86 3.03
C PHE A 121 -1.65 25.90 2.11
N GLU A 122 -0.33 25.96 2.23
CA GLU A 122 0.56 26.53 1.23
C GLU A 122 1.05 25.39 0.34
N ILE A 123 0.83 25.50 -0.98
CA ILE A 123 1.16 24.45 -1.95
C ILE A 123 2.49 24.78 -2.60
N GLY A 124 3.47 23.88 -2.44
CA GLY A 124 4.80 23.97 -3.01
C GLY A 124 4.97 23.12 -4.27
N LYS A 125 6.22 22.69 -4.52
CA LYS A 125 6.60 21.95 -5.73
C LYS A 125 5.84 20.63 -5.90
N PRO A 126 5.53 20.21 -7.15
CA PRO A 126 5.00 18.87 -7.40
C PRO A 126 6.04 17.82 -7.00
N LEU A 127 5.57 16.74 -6.35
CA LEU A 127 6.38 15.59 -5.92
C LEU A 127 6.23 14.40 -6.88
N GLY A 128 5.06 14.25 -7.50
CA GLY A 128 4.79 13.15 -8.43
C GLY A 128 3.45 13.27 -9.15
N LYS A 129 3.29 12.49 -10.22
CA LYS A 129 2.05 12.35 -10.99
C LYS A 129 1.55 10.92 -10.83
N GLY A 130 0.37 10.77 -10.22
CA GLY A 130 -0.33 9.49 -10.12
C GLY A 130 -1.25 9.25 -11.31
N LYS A 131 -1.93 8.10 -11.32
CA LYS A 131 -2.87 7.70 -12.39
C LYS A 131 -4.10 8.61 -12.51
N PHE A 132 -4.58 9.17 -11.39
CA PHE A 132 -5.83 9.94 -11.30
C PHE A 132 -5.63 11.33 -10.66
N GLY A 133 -4.41 11.86 -10.71
CA GLY A 133 -4.06 13.03 -9.91
C GLY A 133 -2.57 13.35 -9.82
N ARG A 134 -2.25 14.31 -8.95
CA ARG A 134 -0.89 14.80 -8.69
C ARG A 134 -0.65 14.92 -7.19
N VAL A 135 0.59 14.72 -6.77
CA VAL A 135 1.03 14.91 -5.38
C VAL A 135 1.90 16.15 -5.31
N TYR A 136 1.63 17.03 -4.36
CA TYR A 136 2.39 18.27 -4.14
C TYR A 136 2.99 18.26 -2.73
N LEU A 137 4.15 18.91 -2.58
CA LEU A 137 4.63 19.32 -1.27
C LEU A 137 3.65 20.37 -0.73
N ALA A 138 3.27 20.28 0.53
CA ALA A 138 2.40 21.25 1.16
C ALA A 138 2.88 21.59 2.58
N LYS A 139 2.55 22.78 3.04
CA LYS A 139 2.79 23.25 4.41
C LYS A 139 1.47 23.72 4.99
N GLU A 140 1.06 23.16 6.12
CA GLU A 140 -0.12 23.61 6.84
C GLU A 140 0.18 24.96 7.51
N ARG A 141 -0.62 25.98 7.23
CA ARG A 141 -0.28 27.39 7.51
C ARG A 141 -0.22 27.74 8.99
N GLN A 142 -0.93 27.01 9.85
CA GLN A 142 -1.10 27.36 11.26
C GLN A 142 0.04 26.84 12.13
N SER A 143 0.42 25.58 11.92
CA SER A 143 1.48 24.86 12.63
C SER A 143 2.82 24.88 11.89
N GLY A 144 2.81 25.22 10.60
CA GLY A 144 3.97 25.07 9.72
C GLY A 144 4.31 23.62 9.35
N PHE A 145 3.44 22.65 9.70
CA PHE A 145 3.67 21.23 9.46
C PHE A 145 3.77 20.89 7.97
N VAL A 146 4.83 20.19 7.58
CA VAL A 146 5.09 19.79 6.19
C VAL A 146 4.44 18.43 5.89
N CYS A 147 3.67 18.37 4.81
CA CYS A 147 2.93 17.19 4.38
C CYS A 147 2.98 17.03 2.84
N ALA A 148 2.45 15.90 2.35
CA ALA A 148 2.19 15.70 0.93
C ALA A 148 0.67 15.79 0.67
N LEU A 149 0.26 16.60 -0.30
CA LEU A 149 -1.15 16.74 -0.69
C LEU A 149 -1.40 16.00 -2.00
N LYS A 150 -2.03 14.81 -1.93
CA LYS A 150 -2.44 14.01 -3.09
C LYS A 150 -3.81 14.50 -3.56
N VAL A 151 -3.86 15.12 -4.74
CA VAL A 151 -5.03 15.75 -5.35
C VAL A 151 -5.57 14.83 -6.44
N LEU A 152 -6.79 14.33 -6.28
CA LEU A 152 -7.47 13.41 -7.18
C LEU A 152 -8.64 14.09 -7.88
N HIS A 153 -8.81 13.91 -9.19
CA HIS A 153 -9.90 14.52 -9.96
C HIS A 153 -11.14 13.61 -10.00
N LYS A 154 -12.30 14.11 -9.53
CA LYS A 154 -13.53 13.30 -9.42
C LYS A 154 -13.99 12.74 -10.78
N SER A 155 -13.83 13.50 -11.86
CA SER A 155 -14.12 13.07 -13.23
C SER A 155 -13.23 11.90 -13.69
N GLU A 156 -11.94 11.94 -13.40
CA GLU A 156 -10.99 10.86 -13.74
C GLU A 156 -11.30 9.58 -12.95
N LEU A 157 -11.68 9.72 -11.68
CA LEU A 157 -12.09 8.59 -10.84
C LEU A 157 -13.37 7.91 -11.35
N GLN A 158 -14.36 8.70 -11.78
CA GLN A 158 -15.60 8.22 -12.39
C GLN A 158 -15.35 7.53 -13.74
N GLN A 159 -14.56 8.15 -14.63
CA GLN A 159 -14.19 7.56 -15.91
C GLN A 159 -13.41 6.26 -15.74
N GLY A 160 -12.52 6.19 -14.73
CA GLY A 160 -11.80 4.97 -14.36
C GLY A 160 -12.60 3.93 -13.59
N LYS A 161 -13.80 4.26 -13.10
CA LYS A 161 -14.64 3.43 -12.19
C LYS A 161 -13.91 3.00 -10.91
N VAL A 162 -13.06 3.86 -10.37
CA VAL A 162 -12.15 3.59 -9.24
C VAL A 162 -12.56 4.28 -7.92
N GLU A 163 -13.73 4.91 -7.84
CA GLU A 163 -14.17 5.62 -6.64
C GLU A 163 -14.27 4.70 -5.41
N LYS A 164 -14.59 3.42 -5.63
CA LYS A 164 -14.59 2.37 -4.59
C LYS A 164 -13.19 2.06 -4.06
N GLN A 165 -12.14 2.18 -4.89
CA GLN A 165 -10.76 1.99 -4.47
C GLN A 165 -10.29 3.17 -3.63
N VAL A 166 -10.55 4.40 -4.08
CA VAL A 166 -10.19 5.62 -3.32
C VAL A 166 -10.91 5.69 -1.98
N ARG A 167 -12.21 5.35 -1.93
CA ARG A 167 -12.93 5.28 -0.65
C ARG A 167 -12.29 4.28 0.31
N ARG A 168 -11.85 3.12 -0.21
CA ARG A 168 -11.20 2.08 0.59
C ARG A 168 -9.79 2.47 1.04
N GLU A 169 -9.01 3.14 0.18
CA GLU A 169 -7.71 3.74 0.54
C GLU A 169 -7.90 4.65 1.76
N ILE A 170 -8.86 5.57 1.71
CA ILE A 170 -9.20 6.48 2.82
C ILE A 170 -9.62 5.69 4.07
N GLU A 171 -10.59 4.78 3.95
CA GLU A 171 -11.18 4.03 5.07
C GLU A 171 -10.14 3.17 5.81
N ILE A 172 -9.32 2.43 5.06
CA ILE A 172 -8.27 1.58 5.61
C ILE A 172 -7.17 2.46 6.20
N GLN A 173 -6.57 3.35 5.40
CA GLN A 173 -5.34 4.07 5.77
C GLN A 173 -5.55 5.09 6.90
N SER A 174 -6.75 5.65 7.06
CA SER A 174 -7.08 6.53 8.20
C SER A 174 -6.96 5.82 9.56
N ASN A 175 -7.05 4.49 9.58
CA ASN A 175 -6.98 3.67 10.79
C ASN A 175 -5.60 3.00 10.99
N LEU A 176 -4.58 3.42 10.22
CA LEU A 176 -3.21 2.89 10.30
C LEU A 176 -2.23 3.88 10.93
N ALA A 177 -1.49 3.40 11.93
CA ALA A 177 -0.38 4.11 12.56
C ALA A 177 0.75 3.09 12.82
N HIS A 178 1.76 3.09 11.94
CA HIS A 178 2.96 2.26 12.04
C HIS A 178 4.13 3.03 11.41
N PRO A 179 5.36 3.00 11.98
CA PRO A 179 6.48 3.79 11.46
C PRO A 179 6.80 3.53 9.98
N ASN A 180 6.53 2.31 9.49
CA ASN A 180 6.77 1.88 8.11
C ASN A 180 5.52 1.86 7.21
N ILE A 181 4.45 2.54 7.59
CA ILE A 181 3.26 2.75 6.75
C ILE A 181 3.07 4.26 6.59
N LEU A 182 2.90 4.73 5.35
CA LEU A 182 2.70 6.13 5.05
C LEU A 182 1.41 6.62 5.73
N ARG A 183 1.52 7.59 6.63
CA ARG A 183 0.35 8.06 7.40
C ARG A 183 -0.59 8.93 6.56
N LEU A 184 -1.90 8.65 6.67
CA LEU A 184 -2.97 9.55 6.22
C LEU A 184 -3.43 10.37 7.43
N PHE A 185 -3.20 11.69 7.42
CA PHE A 185 -3.60 12.60 8.50
C PHE A 185 -5.06 13.03 8.41
N GLY A 186 -5.63 13.01 7.21
CA GLY A 186 -7.00 13.43 6.95
C GLY A 186 -7.25 13.60 5.45
N HIS A 187 -8.49 13.92 5.11
CA HIS A 187 -8.90 14.20 3.75
C HIS A 187 -9.97 15.29 3.71
N PHE A 188 -10.14 15.92 2.54
CA PHE A 188 -11.24 16.83 2.25
C PHE A 188 -11.57 16.79 0.76
N HIS A 189 -12.63 17.46 0.31
CA HIS A 189 -12.99 17.54 -1.10
C HIS A 189 -13.62 18.89 -1.46
N ASP A 190 -13.51 19.29 -2.72
CA ASP A 190 -14.31 20.37 -3.31
C ASP A 190 -15.32 19.79 -4.31
N SER A 191 -15.93 20.60 -5.17
CA SER A 191 -16.88 20.12 -6.19
C SER A 191 -16.23 19.25 -7.27
N LYS A 192 -14.94 19.41 -7.55
CA LYS A 192 -14.20 18.78 -8.66
C LYS A 192 -13.12 17.78 -8.21
N ARG A 193 -12.62 17.89 -6.98
CA ARG A 193 -11.41 17.20 -6.49
C ARG A 193 -11.59 16.58 -5.10
N ILE A 194 -10.79 15.56 -4.82
CA ILE A 194 -10.56 14.98 -3.49
C ILE A 194 -9.09 15.23 -3.12
N PHE A 195 -8.83 15.54 -1.85
CA PHE A 195 -7.50 15.86 -1.32
C PHE A 195 -7.19 14.93 -0.16
N LEU A 196 -6.07 14.21 -0.24
CA LEU A 196 -5.54 13.39 0.85
C LEU A 196 -4.31 14.06 1.44
N ILE A 197 -4.30 14.26 2.77
CA ILE A 197 -3.21 14.89 3.51
C ILE A 197 -2.33 13.76 4.06
N LEU A 198 -1.20 13.54 3.40
CA LEU A 198 -0.30 12.41 3.63
C LEU A 198 1.00 12.84 4.33
N GLU A 199 1.65 11.90 4.99
CA GLU A 199 3.05 12.00 5.41
C GLU A 199 3.97 12.31 4.22
N PHE A 200 4.96 13.20 4.45
CA PHE A 200 5.94 13.55 3.44
C PHE A 200 7.13 12.58 3.47
N ALA A 201 7.15 11.63 2.55
CA ALA A 201 8.29 10.73 2.33
C ALA A 201 9.37 11.40 1.47
N GLY A 202 10.25 12.18 2.12
CA GLY A 202 11.14 13.12 1.44
C GLY A 202 12.20 12.54 0.50
N LYS A 203 12.43 11.22 0.49
CA LYS A 203 13.35 10.54 -0.44
C LYS A 203 12.62 9.88 -1.63
N GLY A 204 11.30 9.96 -1.72
CA GLY A 204 10.52 9.51 -2.88
C GLY A 204 10.35 7.99 -3.02
N GLU A 205 9.96 7.52 -4.20
CA GLU A 205 9.68 6.10 -4.49
C GLU A 205 10.93 5.21 -4.42
N LEU A 206 10.85 4.08 -3.71
CA LEU A 206 11.94 3.11 -3.58
C LEU A 206 12.37 2.51 -4.92
N TYR A 207 11.43 2.37 -5.87
CA TYR A 207 11.72 2.00 -7.26
C TYR A 207 12.84 2.85 -7.89
N LYS A 208 12.82 4.17 -7.67
CA LYS A 208 13.83 5.09 -8.23
C LYS A 208 15.21 4.89 -7.60
N HIS A 209 15.26 4.51 -6.32
CA HIS A 209 16.52 4.14 -5.65
C HIS A 209 17.07 2.82 -6.21
N LEU A 210 16.21 1.81 -6.36
CA LEU A 210 16.61 0.50 -6.89
C LEU A 210 17.14 0.62 -8.32
N ARG A 211 16.45 1.37 -9.20
CA ARG A 211 16.90 1.58 -10.58
C ARG A 211 18.17 2.42 -10.68
N LYS A 212 18.40 3.38 -9.76
CA LYS A 212 19.66 4.16 -9.69
C LYS A 212 20.84 3.31 -9.22
N GLU A 213 20.63 2.45 -8.22
CA GLU A 213 21.68 1.58 -7.65
C GLU A 213 21.85 0.25 -8.41
N GLN A 214 20.96 -0.03 -9.37
CA GLN A 214 20.79 -1.29 -10.11
C GLN A 214 20.34 -2.46 -9.22
N ARG A 215 20.99 -2.65 -8.07
CA ARG A 215 20.63 -3.59 -7.00
C ARG A 215 21.15 -3.05 -5.66
N PHE A 216 20.46 -3.37 -4.56
CA PHE A 216 20.91 -2.99 -3.22
C PHE A 216 21.94 -3.98 -2.66
N PRO A 217 22.92 -3.51 -1.87
CA PRO A 217 23.78 -4.39 -1.08
C PRO A 217 22.96 -5.10 0.02
N GLU A 218 23.35 -6.32 0.38
CA GLU A 218 22.54 -7.18 1.28
C GLU A 218 22.16 -6.51 2.61
N TRP A 219 23.04 -5.67 3.17
CA TRP A 219 22.75 -4.96 4.42
C TRP A 219 21.56 -3.99 4.31
N LYS A 220 21.42 -3.32 3.17
CA LYS A 220 20.35 -2.35 2.88
C LYS A 220 19.05 -3.08 2.54
N ALA A 221 19.15 -4.12 1.72
CA ALA A 221 18.03 -4.99 1.40
C ALA A 221 17.44 -5.63 2.67
N ALA A 222 18.26 -6.20 3.55
CA ALA A 222 17.81 -6.81 4.81
C ALA A 222 17.13 -5.80 5.74
N GLN A 223 17.65 -4.58 5.86
CA GLN A 223 17.01 -3.51 6.65
C GLN A 223 15.63 -3.12 6.11
N TYR A 224 15.45 -3.06 4.79
CA TYR A 224 14.15 -2.80 4.18
C TYR A 224 13.20 -4.00 4.33
N ILE A 225 13.67 -5.24 4.14
CA ILE A 225 12.84 -6.44 4.31
C ILE A 225 12.39 -6.63 5.78
N ALA A 226 13.23 -6.30 6.76
CA ALA A 226 12.84 -6.28 8.17
C ALA A 226 11.74 -5.24 8.46
N GLN A 227 11.87 -4.02 7.93
CA GLN A 227 10.85 -2.97 8.04
C GLN A 227 9.53 -3.36 7.34
N MET A 228 9.62 -4.04 6.19
CA MET A 228 8.45 -4.57 5.47
C MET A 228 7.75 -5.66 6.29
N ALA A 229 8.51 -6.59 6.88
CA ALA A 229 7.95 -7.67 7.71
C ALA A 229 7.17 -7.11 8.91
N GLY A 230 7.74 -6.14 9.64
CA GLY A 230 7.05 -5.46 10.74
C GLY A 230 5.77 -4.74 10.30
N ALA A 231 5.80 -4.04 9.17
CA ALA A 231 4.63 -3.37 8.61
C ALA A 231 3.51 -4.34 8.17
N LEU A 232 3.88 -5.43 7.49
CA LEU A 232 2.94 -6.47 7.08
C LEU A 232 2.33 -7.18 8.29
N LYS A 233 3.13 -7.48 9.32
CA LYS A 233 2.68 -8.08 10.59
C LYS A 233 1.66 -7.20 11.30
N TYR A 234 1.87 -5.89 11.30
CA TYR A 234 0.90 -4.91 11.80
C TYR A 234 -0.42 -4.90 10.99
N LEU A 235 -0.34 -4.96 9.65
CA LEU A 235 -1.52 -5.04 8.77
C LEU A 235 -2.29 -6.36 8.98
N HIS A 236 -1.60 -7.49 9.03
CA HIS A 236 -2.17 -8.82 9.19
C HIS A 236 -2.83 -8.98 10.56
N LYS A 237 -2.23 -8.43 11.64
CA LYS A 237 -2.87 -8.34 12.97
C LYS A 237 -4.16 -7.51 12.95
N LYS A 238 -4.28 -6.54 12.04
CA LYS A 238 -5.52 -5.79 11.78
C LYS A 238 -6.42 -6.44 10.71
N ASN A 239 -6.18 -7.69 10.31
CA ASN A 239 -6.93 -8.39 9.26
C ASN A 239 -6.99 -7.60 7.94
N ILE A 240 -5.88 -6.95 7.55
CA ILE A 240 -5.72 -6.22 6.30
C ILE A 240 -4.63 -6.90 5.47
N MET A 241 -4.93 -7.21 4.22
CA MET A 241 -3.95 -7.67 3.22
C MET A 241 -3.63 -6.53 2.28
N HIS A 242 -2.37 -6.35 1.88
CA HIS A 242 -1.98 -5.26 0.98
C HIS A 242 -2.29 -5.58 -0.49
N ARG A 243 -1.85 -6.77 -0.96
CA ARG A 243 -2.07 -7.33 -2.31
C ARG A 243 -1.48 -6.55 -3.49
N ASP A 244 -0.57 -5.61 -3.24
CA ASP A 244 0.14 -4.85 -4.28
C ASP A 244 1.49 -4.33 -3.75
N ILE A 245 2.26 -5.22 -3.12
CA ILE A 245 3.60 -4.89 -2.59
C ILE A 245 4.60 -4.92 -3.74
N LYS A 246 5.20 -3.76 -4.03
CA LYS A 246 6.21 -3.53 -5.08
C LYS A 246 6.97 -2.21 -4.81
N PRO A 247 8.18 -1.99 -5.35
CA PRO A 247 8.99 -0.79 -5.06
C PRO A 247 8.34 0.54 -5.43
N GLU A 248 7.39 0.57 -6.36
CA GLU A 248 6.65 1.79 -6.76
C GLU A 248 5.66 2.23 -5.67
N ASN A 249 5.11 1.27 -4.93
CA ASN A 249 4.15 1.51 -3.84
C ASN A 249 4.86 1.70 -2.48
N ILE A 250 6.20 1.62 -2.43
CA ILE A 250 7.00 1.85 -1.24
C ILE A 250 7.73 3.19 -1.41
N LEU A 251 7.53 4.12 -0.48
CA LEU A 251 8.27 5.37 -0.44
C LEU A 251 9.40 5.29 0.60
N VAL A 252 10.37 6.20 0.51
CA VAL A 252 11.47 6.33 1.47
C VAL A 252 11.31 7.65 2.23
N GLY A 253 11.21 7.54 3.55
CA GLY A 253 11.08 8.65 4.49
C GLY A 253 12.36 9.48 4.62
N ILE A 254 12.28 10.57 5.37
CA ILE A 254 13.38 11.53 5.50
C ILE A 254 14.63 10.90 6.14
N HIS A 255 14.47 9.96 7.09
CA HIS A 255 15.58 9.30 7.75
C HIS A 255 16.11 8.08 6.97
N GLY A 256 15.43 7.68 5.88
CA GLY A 256 15.79 6.51 5.06
C GLY A 256 15.01 5.25 5.40
N GLU A 257 14.05 5.36 6.32
CA GLU A 257 13.08 4.32 6.61
C GLU A 257 12.07 4.17 5.47
N ILE A 258 11.56 2.96 5.21
CA ILE A 258 10.54 2.75 4.18
C ILE A 258 9.13 3.06 4.70
N LYS A 259 8.22 3.44 3.79
CA LYS A 259 6.80 3.72 4.02
C LYS A 259 5.96 3.00 2.98
N ILE A 260 5.21 1.97 3.38
CA ILE A 260 4.23 1.32 2.51
C ILE A 260 3.09 2.31 2.18
N SER A 261 2.69 2.37 0.92
CA SER A 261 1.65 3.28 0.41
C SER A 261 0.77 2.60 -0.67
N ASP A 262 -0.25 3.31 -1.14
CA ASP A 262 -1.29 2.84 -2.08
C ASP A 262 -2.12 1.63 -1.57
N PHE A 263 -3.00 1.92 -0.62
CA PHE A 263 -3.97 0.97 -0.08
C PHE A 263 -5.20 0.76 -1.00
N GLY A 264 -5.19 1.25 -2.26
CA GLY A 264 -6.33 1.14 -3.19
C GLY A 264 -6.71 -0.31 -3.53
N TRP A 265 -5.74 -1.23 -3.47
CA TRP A 265 -5.94 -2.67 -3.62
C TRP A 265 -6.01 -3.43 -2.29
N SER A 266 -5.77 -2.79 -1.15
CA SER A 266 -5.88 -3.46 0.14
C SER A 266 -7.32 -3.83 0.47
N VAL A 267 -7.53 -4.80 1.37
CA VAL A 267 -8.87 -5.20 1.83
C VAL A 267 -8.85 -5.61 3.29
N HIS A 268 -9.92 -5.26 4.01
CA HIS A 268 -10.23 -5.86 5.29
C HIS A 268 -10.83 -7.26 5.06
N ALA A 269 -10.24 -8.29 5.65
CA ALA A 269 -10.59 -9.69 5.46
C ALA A 269 -10.69 -10.44 6.79
N PRO A 270 -11.66 -10.11 7.67
CA PRO A 270 -11.86 -10.81 8.94
C PRO A 270 -12.07 -12.33 8.77
N ASN A 271 -12.62 -12.76 7.63
CA ASN A 271 -12.87 -14.18 7.33
C ASN A 271 -11.77 -14.82 6.45
N LYS A 272 -10.58 -14.20 6.33
CA LYS A 272 -9.35 -14.73 5.69
C LYS A 272 -9.44 -15.37 4.28
N ARG A 273 -10.49 -15.13 3.49
CA ARG A 273 -10.67 -15.69 2.14
C ARG A 273 -11.23 -14.66 1.14
N ARG A 274 -10.64 -14.57 -0.07
CA ARG A 274 -11.04 -13.63 -1.16
C ARG A 274 -10.75 -14.20 -2.57
N ASN A 275 -11.54 -13.81 -3.59
CA ASN A 275 -11.47 -14.29 -4.99
C ASN A 275 -11.01 -13.25 -6.05
N THR A 276 -10.64 -12.02 -5.68
CA THR A 276 -10.36 -10.95 -6.67
C THR A 276 -8.92 -11.02 -7.21
N MET A 277 -8.72 -11.05 -8.53
CA MET A 277 -7.41 -10.87 -9.16
C MET A 277 -7.03 -9.37 -9.17
N CYS A 278 -5.88 -9.01 -8.60
CA CYS A 278 -5.33 -7.64 -8.59
C CYS A 278 -3.84 -7.63 -8.21
N GLY A 279 -3.08 -6.66 -8.72
CA GLY A 279 -1.64 -6.47 -8.46
C GLY A 279 -0.80 -6.37 -9.75
N THR A 280 0.50 -6.11 -9.64
CA THR A 280 1.45 -6.24 -10.77
C THR A 280 1.81 -7.72 -10.98
N LEU A 281 1.76 -8.21 -12.23
CA LEU A 281 1.90 -9.63 -12.60
C LEU A 281 3.10 -10.32 -11.94
N ASP A 282 4.26 -9.67 -11.96
CA ASP A 282 5.54 -10.23 -11.48
C ASP A 282 5.59 -10.46 -9.96
N TYR A 283 4.66 -9.85 -9.21
CA TYR A 283 4.49 -9.98 -7.76
C TYR A 283 3.30 -10.86 -7.37
N LEU A 284 2.51 -11.33 -8.35
CA LEU A 284 1.35 -12.18 -8.08
C LEU A 284 1.78 -13.58 -7.64
N PRO A 285 1.15 -14.16 -6.61
CA PRO A 285 1.41 -15.52 -6.19
C PRO A 285 0.67 -16.56 -7.06
N PRO A 286 1.12 -17.83 -7.06
CA PRO A 286 0.55 -18.91 -7.88
C PRO A 286 -0.96 -19.09 -7.74
N GLU A 287 -1.49 -18.94 -6.52
CA GLU A 287 -2.92 -19.06 -6.20
C GLU A 287 -3.79 -17.91 -6.76
N MET A 288 -3.20 -16.78 -7.11
CA MET A 288 -3.92 -15.65 -7.74
C MET A 288 -3.94 -15.73 -9.28
N ILE A 289 -3.07 -16.55 -9.89
CA ILE A 289 -2.91 -16.64 -11.36
C ILE A 289 -3.46 -17.91 -12.00
N LYS A 290 -3.81 -18.94 -11.21
CA LYS A 290 -4.34 -20.22 -11.72
C LYS A 290 -5.86 -20.11 -11.97
N PRO A 291 -6.34 -20.17 -13.24
CA PRO A 291 -7.77 -20.21 -13.53
C PRO A 291 -8.24 -21.66 -13.51
N GLY A 292 -9.20 -22.02 -12.66
CA GLY A 292 -9.83 -23.36 -12.69
C GLY A 292 -10.14 -23.98 -11.33
N SER A 293 -9.52 -23.51 -10.25
CA SER A 293 -10.07 -23.72 -8.91
C SER A 293 -11.41 -22.99 -8.82
N SER A 294 -12.50 -23.73 -8.60
CA SER A 294 -13.85 -23.20 -8.32
C SER A 294 -13.91 -22.33 -7.05
N GLU A 295 -12.80 -22.30 -6.31
CA GLU A 295 -12.57 -21.59 -5.07
C GLU A 295 -11.20 -20.87 -5.16
N ASN A 296 -11.12 -19.75 -5.87
CA ASN A 296 -9.92 -18.90 -5.96
C ASN A 296 -9.61 -18.14 -4.64
N TYR A 297 -9.78 -18.80 -3.50
CA TYR A 297 -9.60 -18.23 -2.17
C TYR A 297 -8.11 -18.12 -1.84
N TYR A 298 -7.66 -16.90 -1.58
CA TYR A 298 -6.37 -16.64 -0.95
C TYR A 298 -6.53 -15.84 0.36
N ASN A 299 -5.49 -15.90 1.18
CA ASN A 299 -5.37 -15.34 2.52
C ASN A 299 -4.16 -14.39 2.61
N GLU A 300 -3.74 -14.01 3.81
CA GLU A 300 -2.62 -13.08 4.04
C GLU A 300 -1.25 -13.57 3.53
N LYS A 301 -1.11 -14.87 3.21
CA LYS A 301 0.13 -15.46 2.66
C LYS A 301 0.50 -14.92 1.27
N VAL A 302 -0.40 -14.20 0.60
CA VAL A 302 -0.07 -13.50 -0.67
C VAL A 302 0.98 -12.41 -0.46
N ASP A 303 0.92 -11.67 0.64
CA ASP A 303 1.89 -10.60 0.92
C ASP A 303 3.28 -11.18 1.26
N LEU A 304 3.36 -12.42 1.78
CA LEU A 304 4.62 -13.14 2.03
C LEU A 304 5.31 -13.55 0.72
N TRP A 305 4.54 -13.95 -0.29
CA TRP A 305 5.08 -14.21 -1.64
C TRP A 305 5.65 -12.92 -2.22
N SER A 306 4.88 -11.82 -2.22
CA SER A 306 5.36 -10.53 -2.73
C SER A 306 6.57 -10.01 -1.95
N LEU A 307 6.69 -10.30 -0.64
CA LEU A 307 7.91 -10.03 0.14
C LEU A 307 9.12 -10.86 -0.35
N GLY A 308 8.91 -12.11 -0.75
CA GLY A 308 9.94 -12.94 -1.39
C GLY A 308 10.38 -12.41 -2.76
N VAL A 309 9.43 -11.97 -3.59
CA VAL A 309 9.69 -11.31 -4.89
C VAL A 309 10.52 -10.04 -4.68
N LEU A 310 10.10 -9.19 -3.75
CA LEU A 310 10.78 -7.95 -3.37
C LEU A 310 12.19 -8.20 -2.82
N THR A 311 12.38 -9.26 -2.02
CA THR A 311 13.70 -9.67 -1.49
C THR A 311 14.65 -10.06 -2.62
N TYR A 312 14.17 -10.81 -3.62
CA TYR A 312 14.95 -11.15 -4.81
C TYR A 312 15.29 -9.89 -5.61
N GLU A 313 14.29 -9.06 -5.94
CA GLU A 313 14.47 -7.88 -6.80
C GLU A 313 15.43 -6.87 -6.19
N PHE A 314 15.39 -6.66 -4.86
CA PHE A 314 16.37 -5.83 -4.16
C PHE A 314 17.81 -6.32 -4.34
N LEU A 315 18.05 -7.63 -4.44
CA LEU A 315 19.39 -8.21 -4.50
C LEU A 315 19.90 -8.41 -5.92
N VAL A 316 18.99 -8.58 -6.89
CA VAL A 316 19.29 -8.91 -8.30
C VAL A 316 19.06 -7.73 -9.24
N GLY A 317 18.08 -6.86 -8.97
CA GLY A 317 17.74 -5.67 -9.77
C GLY A 317 16.54 -5.83 -10.72
N GLU A 318 16.03 -7.04 -10.85
CA GLU A 318 14.89 -7.43 -11.70
C GLU A 318 14.04 -8.49 -10.99
N ALA A 319 12.78 -8.67 -11.39
CA ALA A 319 11.89 -9.59 -10.69
C ALA A 319 12.23 -11.06 -11.03
N PRO A 320 12.11 -12.01 -10.08
CA PRO A 320 12.52 -13.41 -10.26
C PRO A 320 11.84 -14.17 -11.40
N PHE A 321 10.70 -13.65 -11.88
CA PHE A 321 9.87 -14.27 -12.90
C PHE A 321 9.70 -13.39 -14.15
N GLU A 322 10.38 -12.24 -14.25
CA GLU A 322 10.23 -11.25 -15.32
C GLU A 322 10.50 -11.87 -16.71
N ASP A 323 9.53 -11.74 -17.61
CA ASP A 323 9.56 -12.22 -19.00
C ASP A 323 8.36 -11.61 -19.77
N THR A 324 8.05 -12.15 -20.94
CA THR A 324 6.75 -12.00 -21.59
C THR A 324 5.61 -12.49 -20.66
N PRO A 325 4.41 -11.84 -20.64
CA PRO A 325 3.37 -12.14 -19.64
C PRO A 325 2.95 -13.63 -19.54
N VAL A 326 2.95 -14.35 -20.66
CA VAL A 326 2.65 -15.79 -20.71
C VAL A 326 3.74 -16.62 -20.03
N MET A 327 5.02 -16.26 -20.24
CA MET A 327 6.15 -16.93 -19.60
C MET A 327 6.26 -16.54 -18.13
N THR A 328 6.02 -15.28 -17.75
CA THR A 328 5.91 -14.85 -16.34
C THR A 328 4.88 -15.68 -15.58
N GLN A 329 3.66 -15.81 -16.12
CA GLN A 329 2.61 -16.63 -15.52
C GLN A 329 3.02 -18.11 -15.40
N ARG A 330 3.67 -18.66 -16.43
CA ARG A 330 4.21 -20.04 -16.41
C ARG A 330 5.30 -20.22 -15.35
N ARG A 331 6.22 -19.26 -15.21
CA ARG A 331 7.30 -19.30 -14.21
C ARG A 331 6.75 -19.21 -12.80
N ILE A 332 5.87 -18.25 -12.52
CA ILE A 332 5.17 -18.12 -11.22
C ILE A 332 4.45 -19.42 -10.87
N ALA A 333 3.67 -19.99 -11.80
CA ALA A 333 2.89 -21.21 -11.55
C ALA A 333 3.73 -22.44 -11.18
N ARG A 334 5.04 -22.40 -11.44
CA ARG A 334 6.05 -23.44 -11.20
C ARG A 334 7.11 -23.05 -10.16
N ALA A 335 7.11 -21.79 -9.68
CA ALA A 335 8.21 -21.17 -8.94
C ALA A 335 9.58 -21.29 -9.66
N GLU A 336 9.56 -21.18 -10.99
CA GLU A 336 10.72 -21.35 -11.87
C GLU A 336 11.53 -20.03 -11.93
N MET A 337 12.57 -19.93 -11.09
CA MET A 337 13.48 -18.77 -10.99
C MET A 337 14.95 -19.23 -10.85
N THR A 338 15.88 -18.38 -11.29
CA THR A 338 17.33 -18.62 -11.18
C THR A 338 17.96 -17.60 -10.24
N ILE A 339 18.34 -17.99 -9.02
CA ILE A 339 19.02 -17.08 -8.08
C ILE A 339 20.52 -17.02 -8.42
N PRO A 340 21.09 -15.86 -8.82
CA PRO A 340 22.49 -15.74 -9.24
C PRO A 340 23.49 -16.16 -8.17
N SER A 341 24.70 -16.57 -8.57
CA SER A 341 25.75 -17.04 -7.64
C SER A 341 26.26 -15.97 -6.67
N PHE A 342 26.14 -14.68 -7.01
CA PHE A 342 26.53 -13.56 -6.15
C PHE A 342 25.58 -13.31 -4.96
N VAL A 343 24.39 -13.92 -4.95
CA VAL A 343 23.44 -13.84 -3.83
C VAL A 343 23.85 -14.85 -2.76
N SER A 344 24.04 -14.39 -1.52
CA SER A 344 24.56 -15.23 -0.43
C SER A 344 23.69 -16.47 -0.16
N PRO A 345 24.27 -17.56 0.38
CA PRO A 345 23.51 -18.73 0.78
C PRO A 345 22.35 -18.40 1.73
N GLU A 346 22.55 -17.47 2.67
CA GLU A 346 21.52 -17.09 3.65
C GLU A 346 20.41 -16.22 3.04
N ALA A 347 20.73 -15.35 2.08
CA ALA A 347 19.72 -14.62 1.30
C ALA A 347 18.89 -15.57 0.42
N ARG A 348 19.58 -16.49 -0.27
CA ARG A 348 18.97 -17.54 -1.11
C ARG A 348 18.01 -18.43 -0.32
N ASP A 349 18.37 -18.76 0.92
CA ASP A 349 17.53 -19.53 1.84
C ASP A 349 16.24 -18.76 2.21
N LEU A 350 16.33 -17.47 2.55
CA LEU A 350 15.14 -16.64 2.82
C LEU A 350 14.22 -16.56 1.58
N ILE A 351 14.78 -16.28 0.41
CA ILE A 351 14.02 -16.18 -0.85
C ILE A 351 13.28 -17.51 -1.13
N LYS A 352 13.96 -18.65 -1.00
CA LYS A 352 13.36 -19.98 -1.21
C LYS A 352 12.27 -20.32 -0.18
N LYS A 353 12.39 -19.86 1.06
CA LYS A 353 11.40 -20.05 2.13
C LYS A 353 10.16 -19.15 2.00
N LEU A 354 10.26 -18.03 1.28
CA LEU A 354 9.12 -17.14 0.98
C LEU A 354 8.43 -17.51 -0.35
N LEU A 355 9.20 -17.82 -1.40
CA LEU A 355 8.70 -18.17 -2.74
C LEU A 355 8.33 -19.66 -2.86
N VAL A 356 7.50 -20.12 -1.93
CA VAL A 356 6.96 -21.50 -1.91
C VAL A 356 5.59 -21.53 -2.59
N LEU A 357 5.38 -22.52 -3.47
CA LEU A 357 4.13 -22.72 -4.20
C LEU A 357 2.92 -22.93 -3.30
N ASP A 358 3.10 -23.68 -2.21
CA ASP A 358 2.12 -23.93 -1.16
C ASP A 358 2.10 -22.75 -0.18
N PRO A 359 1.00 -21.96 -0.08
CA PRO A 359 0.94 -20.77 0.76
C PRO A 359 1.16 -21.04 2.24
N GLU A 360 0.76 -22.21 2.74
CA GLU A 360 0.86 -22.56 4.16
C GLU A 360 2.28 -22.98 4.56
N LYS A 361 3.13 -23.34 3.58
CA LYS A 361 4.55 -23.64 3.78
C LYS A 361 5.47 -22.42 3.65
N ARG A 362 4.94 -21.23 3.33
CA ARG A 362 5.72 -19.99 3.30
C ARG A 362 6.12 -19.56 4.71
N LEU A 363 7.37 -19.11 4.88
CA LEU A 363 7.92 -18.62 6.15
C LEU A 363 7.02 -17.52 6.75
N PRO A 364 6.46 -17.70 7.97
CA PRO A 364 5.62 -16.70 8.60
C PRO A 364 6.43 -15.45 8.96
N LEU A 365 5.76 -14.28 9.02
CA LEU A 365 6.42 -12.99 9.26
C LEU A 365 7.16 -12.95 10.61
N GLU A 366 6.64 -13.67 11.60
CA GLU A 366 7.24 -13.89 12.92
C GLU A 366 8.65 -14.50 12.85
N ASP A 367 8.96 -15.26 11.79
CA ASP A 367 10.22 -15.95 11.60
C ASP A 367 11.09 -15.32 10.50
N VAL A 368 10.52 -14.45 9.65
CA VAL A 368 11.29 -13.57 8.75
C VAL A 368 12.20 -12.65 9.57
N GLU A 369 11.68 -12.01 10.62
CA GLU A 369 12.46 -11.12 11.50
C GLU A 369 13.60 -11.86 12.23
N LYS A 370 13.44 -13.17 12.45
CA LYS A 370 14.43 -14.06 13.09
C LYS A 370 15.36 -14.76 12.10
N HIS A 371 15.19 -14.53 10.79
CA HIS A 371 15.95 -15.27 9.78
C HIS A 371 17.46 -14.96 9.91
N PRO A 372 18.38 -15.94 9.82
CA PRO A 372 19.81 -15.71 10.00
C PRO A 372 20.37 -14.56 9.13
N TRP A 373 19.88 -14.44 7.88
CA TRP A 373 20.23 -13.34 6.99
C TRP A 373 19.79 -11.96 7.54
N ILE A 374 18.57 -11.82 8.04
CA ILE A 374 18.06 -10.58 8.62
C ILE A 374 18.85 -10.23 9.89
N ILE A 375 19.07 -11.20 10.80
CA ILE A 375 19.86 -10.99 12.02
C ILE A 375 21.29 -10.52 11.68
N LYS A 376 21.97 -11.23 10.77
CA LYS A 376 23.36 -10.94 10.32
C LYS A 376 23.56 -9.49 9.85
N HIS A 377 22.54 -8.91 9.21
CA HIS A 377 22.61 -7.61 8.57
C HIS A 377 21.95 -6.47 9.35
N CYS A 378 20.90 -6.73 10.13
CA CYS A 378 20.20 -5.70 10.91
C CYS A 378 20.84 -5.45 12.28
N VAL A 379 21.37 -6.48 12.97
CA VAL A 379 21.90 -6.35 14.35
C VAL A 379 23.22 -5.56 14.42
N LYS A 380 23.86 -5.27 13.28
CA LYS A 380 25.05 -4.40 13.21
C LYS A 380 24.72 -2.90 13.06
N GLY A 381 23.44 -2.54 12.96
CA GLY A 381 22.99 -1.19 12.59
C GLY A 381 23.44 -0.04 13.52
N GLU A 382 23.51 -0.27 14.83
CA GLU A 382 23.88 0.78 15.81
C GLU A 382 25.34 1.24 15.69
N ARG A 383 26.25 0.37 15.25
CA ARG A 383 27.69 0.71 15.15
C ARG A 383 28.04 1.51 13.89
N SER A 384 27.20 1.48 12.86
CA SER A 384 27.46 2.13 11.57
C SER A 384 27.23 3.65 11.61
N TYR A 385 26.35 4.14 12.48
CA TYR A 385 25.96 5.56 12.53
C TYR A 385 26.95 6.46 13.30
N ILE A 386 27.85 5.86 14.07
CA ILE A 386 28.80 6.57 14.95
C ILE A 386 30.17 6.77 14.25
N ARG A 387 30.50 5.96 13.24
CA ARG A 387 31.85 5.96 12.62
C ARG A 387 32.09 7.02 11.55
N THR A 388 31.03 7.65 11.02
CA THR A 388 31.13 8.70 9.97
C THR A 388 31.02 10.13 10.52
N SER A 389 30.75 10.31 11.81
CA SER A 389 30.59 11.61 12.48
C SER A 389 31.72 11.96 13.45
N GLY A 390 32.75 11.09 13.58
CA GLY A 390 33.78 11.16 14.62
C GLY A 390 35.22 11.48 14.16
N SER A 391 35.43 12.08 12.98
CA SER A 391 36.78 12.31 12.43
C SER A 391 37.01 13.76 11.96
N SER A 392 36.85 14.74 12.86
CA SER A 392 37.22 16.14 12.59
C SER A 392 37.48 16.97 13.86
N LYS A 393 38.50 16.57 14.64
CA LYS A 393 39.22 17.33 15.70
C LYS A 393 40.51 16.54 15.99
N SER A 394 41.70 17.11 16.19
CA SER A 394 42.18 18.49 16.05
C SER A 394 43.72 18.44 16.01
N ARG A 395 44.36 19.02 14.99
CA ARG A 395 45.82 19.31 15.01
C ARG A 395 45.99 20.82 15.20
N THR A 396 46.10 21.23 16.45
CA THR A 396 46.58 22.57 16.84
C THR A 396 48.02 22.45 17.30
N SER A 397 48.83 23.41 16.87
CA SER A 397 50.25 23.53 17.15
C SER A 397 50.55 23.73 18.64
N GLU A 398 51.55 23.04 19.17
CA GLU A 398 52.35 23.54 20.28
C GLU A 398 53.74 23.91 19.75
N LYS A 399 54.18 25.13 20.09
CA LYS A 399 55.58 25.54 19.97
C LYS A 399 56.32 25.00 21.19
N SER A 400 57.52 24.45 20.97
CA SER A 400 58.49 24.21 22.03
C SER A 400 59.46 25.40 22.10
N ASP A 401 59.42 26.17 23.18
CA ASP A 401 60.55 27.01 23.59
C ASP A 401 61.54 26.12 24.36
N ALA A 402 62.72 25.86 23.76
CA ALA A 402 63.98 25.44 24.40
C ALA A 402 65.07 25.32 23.32
#